data_AF-A0A3E0KFF1-F1
#
_entry.id   AF-A0A3E0KFF1-F1
#
_cell.length_a   1.000
_cell.length_b   1.000
_cell.length_c   1.000
_cell.angle_alpha   90.00
_cell.angle_beta   90.00
_cell.angle_gamma   90.00
#
_symmetry.space_group_name_H-M   'P 1'
#
loop_
_entity.id
_entity.type
_entity.pdbx_description
1 polymer ?
#
loop_
_entity_poly.entity_id
_entity_poly.type
_entity_poly.pdbx_seq_one_letter_code
_entity_poly.pdbx_strand_id
1 'polypeptide(L)'
;MRRINALEVGLTAMSLGAGRATQDDVIDPAVGVVLAVKVGDRVEVGQPLVEIHARSASAADAAALRLEAAFEIGPEPPGTRPLILDRIAAGGEQPSAAVEPARTLASGEEQPLIDAAWRAAEAAHAPYSNYAVGCAVRCADGRLFLGANVENASYGLTCCAERVALFKAVTEGARDIVHVAVAARGAMPFPCGACRQVLAELAPRARVIITDGRGVERRTVAALLPARFVVHTPS
;
A
#
# COMPACT_ATOMS: atom_id res chain seq x y z
N MET A 1 9.99 22.46 -2.66
CA MET A 1 10.72 21.67 -1.64
C MET A 1 11.38 20.47 -2.30
N ARG A 2 12.73 20.44 -2.42
CA ARG A 2 13.46 19.35 -3.09
C ARG A 2 13.80 18.21 -2.15
N ARG A 3 14.27 18.51 -0.95
CA ARG A 3 14.68 17.50 0.02
C ARG A 3 14.41 17.97 1.44
N ILE A 4 14.00 17.01 2.26
CA ILE A 4 13.92 17.15 3.71
C ILE A 4 14.77 16.01 4.28
N ASN A 5 15.80 16.34 5.06
CA ASN A 5 16.60 15.35 5.77
C ASN A 5 15.84 14.86 7.02
N ALA A 6 15.10 13.77 6.86
CA ALA A 6 14.26 13.22 7.93
C ALA A 6 15.06 12.81 9.18
N LEU A 7 16.33 12.41 9.02
CA LEU A 7 17.18 12.06 10.15
C LEU A 7 17.48 13.28 11.02
N GLU A 8 17.89 14.39 10.40
CA GLU A 8 18.15 15.64 11.11
C GLU A 8 16.90 16.20 11.77
N VAL A 9 15.74 16.10 11.11
CA VAL A 9 14.44 16.46 11.72
C VAL A 9 14.17 15.62 12.96
N GLY A 10 14.36 14.29 12.88
CA GLY A 10 14.15 13.37 13.99
C GLY A 10 15.11 13.61 15.16
N LEU A 11 16.41 13.76 14.88
CA LEU A 11 17.43 14.05 15.88
C LEU A 11 17.19 15.41 16.54
N THR A 12 16.73 16.41 15.79
CA THR A 12 16.37 17.71 16.36
C THR A 12 15.15 17.61 17.28
N ALA A 13 14.10 16.90 16.86
CA ALA A 13 12.94 16.64 17.71
C ALA A 13 13.32 15.87 19.00
N MET A 14 14.21 14.88 18.91
CA MET A 14 14.75 14.18 20.08
C MET A 14 15.54 15.11 21.00
N SER A 15 16.34 16.04 20.45
CA SER A 15 17.08 17.01 21.25
C SER A 15 16.20 18.00 22.01
N LEU A 16 14.96 18.18 21.57
CA LEU A 16 13.94 18.96 22.28
C LEU A 16 13.25 18.15 23.39
N GLY A 17 13.35 16.81 23.37
CA GLY A 17 12.67 15.90 24.30
C GLY A 17 11.48 15.14 23.70
N ALA A 18 11.21 15.25 22.39
CA ALA A 18 10.07 14.64 21.71
C ALA A 18 10.29 13.17 21.30
N GLY A 19 11.33 12.52 21.84
CA GLY A 19 11.69 11.15 21.48
C GLY A 19 12.66 10.53 22.49
N ARG A 20 13.03 9.28 22.23
CA ARG A 20 13.87 8.48 23.14
C ARG A 20 15.00 7.80 22.39
N ALA A 21 16.18 7.75 22.99
CA ALA A 21 17.31 6.94 22.54
C ALA A 21 17.24 5.52 23.12
N THR A 22 16.75 5.37 24.34
CA THR A 22 16.54 4.08 25.02
C THR A 22 15.07 3.85 25.37
N GLN A 23 14.70 2.67 25.87
CA GLN A 23 13.31 2.41 26.29
C GLN A 23 12.91 3.17 27.57
N ASP A 24 13.89 3.58 28.38
CA ASP A 24 13.67 4.19 29.70
C ASP A 24 13.60 5.72 29.64
N ASP A 25 13.89 6.35 28.50
CA ASP A 25 13.89 7.81 28.42
C ASP A 25 12.45 8.37 28.50
N VAL A 26 12.30 9.43 29.27
CA VAL A 26 11.02 10.15 29.43
C VAL A 26 10.82 11.09 28.24
N ILE A 27 9.67 10.95 27.57
CA ILE A 27 9.27 11.82 26.45
C ILE A 27 8.45 12.98 27.00
N ASP A 28 8.81 14.22 26.63
CA ASP A 28 8.00 15.40 26.92
C ASP A 28 6.92 15.55 25.82
N PRO A 29 5.62 15.43 26.14
CA PRO A 29 4.57 15.53 25.14
C PRO A 29 4.30 16.96 24.66
N ALA A 30 4.89 17.98 25.28
CA ALA A 30 4.66 19.39 24.95
C ALA A 30 5.70 19.99 23.99
N VAL A 31 6.70 19.20 23.57
CA VAL A 31 7.76 19.63 22.67
C VAL A 31 7.75 18.80 21.40
N GLY A 32 8.28 19.33 20.31
CA GLY A 32 8.28 18.64 19.03
C GLY A 32 8.50 19.54 17.83
N VAL A 33 8.43 18.91 16.66
CA VAL A 33 8.64 19.55 15.36
C VAL A 33 7.49 19.14 14.45
N VAL A 34 6.78 20.11 13.88
CA VAL A 34 5.69 19.88 12.93
C VAL A 34 6.11 20.41 11.56
N LEU A 35 6.20 19.51 10.58
CA LEU A 35 6.52 19.88 9.21
C LEU A 35 5.29 20.48 8.54
N ALA A 36 5.38 21.74 8.11
CA ALA A 36 4.30 22.43 7.39
C ALA A 36 4.30 22.13 5.88
N VAL A 37 5.40 21.54 5.37
CA VAL A 37 5.58 21.21 3.95
C VAL A 37 6.13 19.79 3.79
N LYS A 38 5.83 19.17 2.64
CA LYS A 38 6.34 17.87 2.22
C LYS A 38 7.33 18.02 1.07
N VAL A 39 8.16 17.00 0.88
CA VAL A 39 8.99 16.89 -0.33
C VAL A 39 8.07 16.89 -1.56
N GLY A 40 8.35 17.78 -2.52
CA GLY A 40 7.53 17.99 -3.70
C GLY A 40 6.61 19.20 -3.65
N ASP A 41 6.33 19.74 -2.46
CA ASP A 41 5.46 20.91 -2.34
C ASP A 41 6.11 22.16 -2.95
N ARG A 42 5.30 23.04 -3.55
CA ARG A 42 5.73 24.38 -3.94
C ARG A 42 5.87 25.23 -2.68
N VAL A 43 6.94 26.02 -2.60
CA VAL A 43 7.28 26.85 -1.43
C VAL A 43 7.53 28.28 -1.90
N GLU A 44 6.99 29.25 -1.17
CA GLU A 44 7.15 30.68 -1.42
C GLU A 44 8.12 31.33 -0.42
N VAL A 45 8.71 32.46 -0.79
CA VAL A 45 9.61 33.22 0.09
C VAL A 45 8.82 33.72 1.30
N GLY A 46 9.32 33.45 2.50
CA GLY A 46 8.65 33.81 3.76
C GLY A 46 7.59 32.80 4.22
N GLN A 47 7.32 31.74 3.47
CA GLN A 47 6.44 30.67 3.91
C GLN A 47 7.09 29.85 5.04
N PRO A 48 6.41 29.64 6.19
CA PRO A 48 6.93 28.76 7.23
C PRO A 48 7.01 27.31 6.74
N LEU A 49 8.16 26.66 6.98
CA LEU A 49 8.42 25.27 6.58
C LEU A 49 8.20 24.30 7.74
N VAL A 50 8.39 24.78 8.95
CA VAL A 50 8.39 23.98 10.18
C VAL A 50 7.90 24.83 11.35
N GLU A 51 7.13 24.22 12.23
CA GLU A 51 6.75 24.77 13.53
C GLU A 51 7.51 24.00 14.62
N ILE A 52 8.07 24.73 15.59
CA ILE A 52 8.90 24.18 16.66
C ILE A 52 8.20 24.44 17.99
N HIS A 53 7.87 23.37 18.71
CA HIS A 53 7.37 23.44 20.08
C HIS A 53 8.52 23.14 21.04
N ALA A 54 8.88 24.12 21.88
CA ALA A 54 9.96 23.99 22.84
C ALA A 54 9.59 24.64 24.18
N ARG A 55 10.19 24.18 25.27
CA ARG A 55 9.98 24.73 26.63
C ARG A 55 10.61 26.11 26.83
N SER A 56 11.51 26.52 25.94
CA SER A 56 12.20 27.81 26.02
C SER A 56 12.52 28.35 24.63
N ALA A 57 12.64 29.67 24.52
CA ALA A 57 13.05 30.34 23.28
C ALA A 57 14.44 29.88 22.82
N SER A 58 15.40 29.74 23.75
CA SER A 58 16.76 29.27 23.42
C SER A 58 16.79 27.87 22.83
N ALA A 59 15.91 26.96 23.29
CA ALA A 59 15.80 25.62 22.73
C ALA A 59 15.16 25.65 21.33
N ALA A 60 14.17 26.53 21.11
CA ALA A 60 13.58 26.74 19.79
C ALA A 60 14.62 27.29 18.80
N ASP A 61 15.42 28.28 19.20
CA ASP A 61 16.46 28.89 18.35
C ASP A 61 17.53 27.86 17.94
N ALA A 62 17.99 27.04 18.90
CA ALA A 62 18.96 25.98 18.62
C ALA A 62 18.41 24.92 17.66
N ALA A 63 17.12 24.56 17.80
CA ALA A 63 16.45 23.63 16.90
C ALA A 63 16.24 24.24 15.50
N ALA A 64 15.89 25.53 15.41
CA ALA A 64 15.71 26.23 14.14
C ALA A 64 16.99 26.21 13.30
N LEU A 65 18.15 26.51 13.90
CA LEU A 65 19.45 26.47 13.22
C LEU A 65 19.78 25.10 12.61
N ARG A 66 19.46 24.02 13.33
CA ARG A 66 19.65 22.65 12.82
C ARG A 66 18.67 22.31 11.71
N LEU A 67 17.40 22.71 11.89
CA LEU A 67 16.34 22.42 10.94
C LEU A 67 16.53 23.17 9.63
N GLU A 68 17.04 24.41 9.63
CA GLU A 68 17.35 25.15 8.40
C GLU A 68 18.26 24.34 7.47
N ALA A 69 19.30 23.69 8.01
CA ALA A 69 20.20 22.84 7.24
C ALA A 69 19.55 21.52 6.76
N ALA A 70 18.38 21.14 7.29
CA ALA A 70 17.66 19.93 6.91
C ALA A 70 16.81 20.11 5.63
N PHE A 71 16.58 21.35 5.17
CA PHE A 71 15.75 21.63 4.00
C PHE A 71 16.58 22.07 2.79
N GLU A 72 16.30 21.46 1.64
CA GLU A 72 16.83 21.89 0.35
C GLU A 72 15.67 22.40 -0.52
N ILE A 73 15.74 23.67 -0.92
CA ILE A 73 14.76 24.32 -1.78
C ILE A 73 15.43 24.68 -3.10
N GLY A 74 14.78 24.36 -4.20
CA GLY A 74 15.27 24.68 -5.53
C GLY A 74 14.15 24.61 -6.57
N PRO A 75 14.44 25.09 -7.80
CA PRO A 75 13.43 25.26 -8.85
C PRO A 75 13.01 23.93 -9.51
N GLU A 76 13.81 22.88 -9.38
CA GLU A 76 13.55 21.58 -9.98
C GLU A 76 12.71 20.69 -9.05
N PRO A 77 11.72 19.94 -9.56
CA PRO A 77 11.00 18.96 -8.76
C PRO A 77 11.96 17.87 -8.24
N PRO A 78 11.67 17.27 -7.07
CA PRO A 78 12.46 16.15 -6.58
C PRO A 78 12.40 14.97 -7.57
N GLY A 79 13.53 14.30 -7.76
CA GLY A 79 13.59 13.09 -8.57
C GLY A 79 12.65 11.99 -8.05
N THR A 80 12.19 11.13 -8.95
CA THR A 80 11.38 9.95 -8.58
C THR A 80 12.20 9.03 -7.68
N ARG A 81 11.71 8.81 -6.45
CA ARG A 81 12.35 7.83 -5.56
C ARG A 81 12.01 6.42 -6.04
N PRO A 82 13.00 5.52 -6.14
CA PRO A 82 12.71 4.11 -6.42
C PRO A 82 11.86 3.53 -5.29
N LEU A 83 10.90 2.66 -5.62
CA LEU A 83 10.03 2.00 -4.65
C LEU A 83 10.81 1.09 -3.69
N ILE A 84 11.99 0.64 -4.11
CA ILE A 84 12.92 -0.13 -3.31
C ILE A 84 14.17 0.74 -3.20
N LEU A 85 14.42 1.23 -1.99
CA LEU A 85 15.61 2.05 -1.71
C LEU A 85 16.85 1.18 -1.80
N ASP A 86 16.86 0.06 -1.07
CA ASP A 86 17.96 -0.89 -1.05
C ASP A 86 17.44 -2.33 -0.85
N ARG A 87 18.20 -3.30 -1.37
CA ARG A 87 18.04 -4.71 -1.04
C ARG A 87 19.19 -5.14 -0.14
N ILE A 88 18.87 -5.50 1.10
CA ILE A 88 19.86 -6.04 2.05
C ILE A 88 19.95 -7.55 1.85
N ALA A 89 21.06 -8.00 1.27
CA ALA A 89 21.42 -9.42 1.21
C ALA A 89 22.62 -9.69 2.13
N ALA A 90 22.91 -10.98 2.41
CA ALA A 90 24.06 -11.37 3.24
C ALA A 90 25.43 -10.86 2.75
N GLY A 91 25.50 -10.28 1.54
CA GLY A 91 26.69 -9.66 0.93
C GLY A 91 26.68 -8.13 0.83
N GLY A 92 25.78 -7.42 1.52
CA GLY A 92 25.73 -5.95 1.54
C GLY A 92 24.60 -5.33 0.71
N GLU A 93 24.54 -3.99 0.74
CA GLU A 93 23.57 -3.16 0.02
C GLU A 93 23.75 -3.31 -1.50
N GLN A 94 22.69 -3.76 -2.17
CA GLN A 94 22.60 -3.70 -3.63
C GLN A 94 21.45 -2.79 -4.05
N PRO A 95 21.69 -1.82 -4.96
CA PRO A 95 20.63 -0.99 -5.51
C PRO A 95 19.61 -1.87 -6.22
N SER A 96 18.36 -1.77 -5.81
CA SER A 96 17.29 -2.53 -6.47
C SER A 96 16.88 -1.82 -7.76
N ALA A 97 17.29 -2.37 -8.90
CA ALA A 97 16.67 -2.02 -10.18
C ALA A 97 15.16 -2.30 -10.08
N ALA A 98 14.33 -1.31 -10.41
CA ALA A 98 12.89 -1.49 -10.54
C ALA A 98 12.62 -2.43 -11.72
N VAL A 99 12.46 -3.72 -11.45
CA VAL A 99 11.97 -4.67 -12.45
C VAL A 99 10.45 -4.53 -12.46
N GLU A 100 9.93 -3.64 -13.31
CA GLU A 100 8.52 -3.72 -13.67
C GLU A 100 8.28 -5.06 -14.38
N PRO A 101 7.40 -5.93 -13.86
CA PRO A 101 7.07 -7.16 -14.57
C PRO A 101 6.46 -6.80 -15.93
N ALA A 102 6.78 -7.57 -16.96
CA ALA A 102 6.25 -7.38 -18.30
C ALA A 102 4.71 -7.49 -18.28
N ARG A 103 4.03 -6.33 -18.35
CA ARG A 103 2.58 -6.24 -18.51
C ARG A 103 2.23 -6.70 -19.91
N THR A 104 1.20 -7.54 -20.05
CA THR A 104 0.72 -7.98 -21.36
C THR A 104 -0.76 -7.68 -21.53
N LEU A 105 -1.26 -7.85 -22.75
CA LEU A 105 -2.69 -7.73 -23.04
C LEU A 105 -3.45 -8.96 -22.52
N ALA A 106 -4.77 -8.80 -22.31
CA ALA A 106 -5.66 -9.90 -22.00
C ALA A 106 -5.70 -10.91 -23.17
N SER A 107 -5.76 -12.20 -22.87
CA SER A 107 -6.10 -13.21 -23.90
C SER A 107 -7.62 -13.30 -24.09
N GLY A 108 -8.06 -13.80 -25.24
CA GLY A 108 -9.50 -13.94 -25.54
C GLY A 108 -10.27 -14.80 -24.53
N GLU A 109 -9.61 -15.79 -23.92
CA GLU A 109 -10.22 -16.68 -22.91
C GLU A 109 -10.36 -16.04 -21.52
N GLU A 110 -9.53 -15.04 -21.23
CA GLU A 110 -9.52 -14.31 -19.95
C GLU A 110 -10.51 -13.15 -19.95
N GLN A 111 -10.79 -12.60 -21.13
CA GLN A 111 -11.61 -11.40 -21.31
C GLN A 111 -12.98 -11.50 -20.62
N PRO A 112 -13.76 -12.61 -20.74
CA PRO A 112 -15.06 -12.69 -20.07
C PRO A 112 -14.97 -12.59 -18.54
N LEU A 113 -13.89 -13.10 -17.95
CA LEU A 113 -13.68 -13.04 -16.50
C LEU A 113 -13.23 -11.64 -16.06
N ILE A 114 -12.40 -10.98 -16.87
CA ILE A 114 -11.99 -9.59 -16.67
C ILE A 114 -13.22 -8.65 -16.77
N ASP A 115 -14.06 -8.83 -17.78
CA ASP A 115 -15.29 -8.04 -17.95
C ASP A 115 -16.24 -8.22 -16.77
N ALA A 116 -16.35 -9.44 -16.25
CA ALA A 116 -17.12 -9.71 -15.05
C ALA A 116 -16.56 -8.98 -13.81
N ALA A 117 -15.23 -8.91 -13.66
CA ALA A 117 -14.60 -8.15 -12.58
C ALA A 117 -14.84 -6.65 -12.74
N TRP A 118 -14.79 -6.11 -13.96
CA TRP A 118 -15.15 -4.71 -14.23
C TRP A 118 -16.61 -4.40 -13.88
N ARG A 119 -17.55 -5.25 -14.31
CA ARG A 119 -18.96 -5.13 -13.95
C ARG A 119 -19.17 -5.18 -12.44
N ALA A 120 -18.41 -6.00 -11.73
CA ALA A 120 -18.48 -6.05 -10.27
C ALA A 120 -18.01 -4.74 -9.63
N ALA A 121 -16.97 -4.09 -10.18
CA ALA A 121 -16.44 -2.84 -9.66
C ALA A 121 -17.47 -1.70 -9.65
N GLU A 122 -18.45 -1.72 -10.55
CA GLU A 122 -19.55 -0.75 -10.61
C GLU A 122 -20.44 -0.77 -9.35
N ALA A 123 -20.46 -1.89 -8.62
CA ALA A 123 -21.21 -2.05 -7.38
C ALA A 123 -20.37 -1.74 -6.12
N ALA A 124 -19.15 -1.22 -6.26
CA ALA A 124 -18.30 -0.88 -5.14
C ALA A 124 -18.92 0.23 -4.27
N HIS A 125 -18.89 0.03 -2.96
CA HIS A 125 -19.16 1.09 -2.00
C HIS A 125 -17.83 1.60 -1.45
N ALA A 126 -17.24 2.59 -2.12
CA ALA A 126 -15.92 3.12 -1.79
C ALA A 126 -15.88 4.65 -1.63
N PRO A 127 -16.74 5.25 -0.79
CA PRO A 127 -16.83 6.71 -0.67
C PRO A 127 -15.62 7.37 0.01
N TYR A 128 -14.78 6.60 0.71
CA TYR A 128 -13.65 7.14 1.45
C TYR A 128 -12.37 7.13 0.61
N SER A 129 -12.07 6.02 -0.06
CA SER A 129 -10.88 5.92 -0.92
C SER A 129 -11.11 6.44 -2.33
N ASN A 130 -12.36 6.46 -2.81
CA ASN A 130 -12.71 6.65 -4.22
C ASN A 130 -12.00 5.63 -5.15
N TYR A 131 -11.66 4.45 -4.63
CA TYR A 131 -10.99 3.39 -5.36
C TYR A 131 -11.89 2.17 -5.45
N ALA A 132 -12.65 2.11 -6.55
CA ALA A 132 -13.58 1.02 -6.84
C ALA A 132 -12.82 -0.21 -7.39
N VAL A 133 -12.90 -1.31 -6.66
CA VAL A 133 -12.29 -2.60 -7.01
C VAL A 133 -13.39 -3.63 -7.19
N GLY A 134 -13.34 -4.35 -8.30
CA GLY A 134 -14.19 -5.49 -8.58
C GLY A 134 -13.39 -6.79 -8.68
N CYS A 135 -14.05 -7.89 -8.33
CA CYS A 135 -13.48 -9.23 -8.39
C CYS A 135 -14.50 -10.21 -8.96
N ALA A 136 -14.03 -11.10 -9.82
CA ALA A 136 -14.79 -12.22 -10.35
C ALA A 136 -14.05 -13.54 -10.08
N VAL A 137 -14.76 -14.52 -9.53
CA VAL A 137 -14.26 -15.84 -9.16
C VAL A 137 -14.96 -16.88 -10.02
N ARG A 138 -14.18 -17.71 -10.74
CA ARG A 138 -14.69 -18.79 -11.59
C ARG A 138 -14.31 -20.15 -10.99
N CYS A 139 -15.31 -21.03 -10.89
CA CYS A 139 -15.16 -22.41 -10.45
C CYS A 139 -14.96 -23.37 -11.63
N ALA A 140 -14.51 -24.60 -11.37
CA ALA A 140 -14.25 -25.58 -12.43
C ALA A 140 -15.55 -26.02 -13.12
N ASP A 141 -16.66 -26.02 -12.38
CA ASP A 141 -18.03 -26.23 -12.91
C ASP A 141 -18.59 -25.06 -13.74
N GLY A 142 -17.81 -23.98 -13.90
CA GLY A 142 -18.19 -22.80 -14.69
C GLY A 142 -19.01 -21.76 -13.94
N ARG A 143 -19.40 -21.99 -12.67
CA ARG A 143 -20.07 -20.97 -11.85
C ARG A 143 -19.16 -19.76 -11.65
N LEU A 144 -19.81 -18.60 -11.58
CA LEU A 144 -19.16 -17.30 -11.46
C LEU A 144 -19.71 -16.54 -10.25
N PHE A 145 -18.82 -16.04 -9.40
CA PHE A 145 -19.15 -15.27 -8.21
C PHE A 145 -18.48 -13.91 -8.26
N LEU A 146 -19.26 -12.85 -8.06
CA LEU A 146 -18.80 -11.46 -8.16
C LEU A 146 -18.72 -10.81 -6.78
N GLY A 147 -17.75 -9.93 -6.61
CA GLY A 147 -17.57 -9.11 -5.42
C GLY A 147 -16.99 -7.75 -5.75
N ALA A 148 -17.32 -6.76 -4.93
CA ALA A 148 -16.79 -5.40 -4.99
C ALA A 148 -16.31 -5.00 -3.59
N ASN A 149 -15.37 -4.06 -3.49
CA ASN A 149 -15.00 -3.56 -2.17
C ASN A 149 -16.15 -2.79 -1.52
N VAL A 150 -16.29 -3.00 -0.21
CA VAL A 150 -17.29 -2.33 0.64
C VAL A 150 -16.55 -1.73 1.80
N GLU A 151 -16.47 -0.40 1.79
CA GLU A 151 -15.83 0.37 2.83
C GLU A 151 -16.78 0.67 3.98
N ASN A 152 -16.21 1.06 5.11
CA ASN A 152 -16.95 1.45 6.29
C ASN A 152 -16.24 2.63 6.97
N ALA A 153 -16.99 3.49 7.66
CA ALA A 153 -16.41 4.61 8.42
C ALA A 153 -15.39 4.13 9.47
N SER A 154 -15.60 2.96 10.06
CA SER A 154 -14.58 2.24 10.81
C SER A 154 -13.73 1.42 9.84
N TYR A 155 -12.60 1.96 9.42
CA TYR A 155 -11.81 1.44 8.29
C TYR A 155 -11.37 -0.02 8.44
N GLY A 156 -11.18 -0.50 9.69
CA GLY A 156 -10.86 -1.90 9.95
C GLY A 156 -11.96 -2.89 9.56
N LEU A 157 -13.19 -2.42 9.33
CA LEU A 157 -14.34 -3.23 8.90
C LEU A 157 -14.48 -3.30 7.36
N THR A 158 -13.62 -2.60 6.62
CA THR A 158 -13.63 -2.63 5.15
C THR A 158 -13.37 -4.05 4.62
N CYS A 159 -14.21 -4.48 3.66
CA CYS A 159 -14.06 -5.76 2.98
C CYS A 159 -13.61 -5.55 1.54
N CYS A 160 -12.57 -6.28 1.11
CA CYS A 160 -12.04 -6.19 -0.24
C CYS A 160 -12.89 -7.01 -1.22
N ALA A 161 -12.86 -6.64 -2.50
CA ALA A 161 -13.64 -7.29 -3.55
C ALA A 161 -13.41 -8.80 -3.63
N GLU A 162 -12.16 -9.26 -3.46
CA GLU A 162 -11.80 -10.67 -3.52
C GLU A 162 -12.41 -11.44 -2.35
N ARG A 163 -12.37 -10.87 -1.14
CA ARG A 163 -13.00 -11.50 0.04
C ARG A 163 -14.52 -11.59 -0.14
N VAL A 164 -15.17 -10.54 -0.65
CA VAL A 164 -16.61 -10.58 -0.95
C VAL A 164 -16.94 -11.68 -1.95
N ALA A 165 -16.19 -11.80 -3.05
CA ALA A 165 -16.42 -12.81 -4.08
C ALA A 165 -16.15 -14.24 -3.59
N LEU A 166 -15.05 -14.46 -2.87
CA LEU A 166 -14.65 -15.76 -2.33
C LEU A 166 -15.60 -16.24 -1.24
N PHE A 167 -15.99 -15.35 -0.31
CA PHE A 167 -16.93 -15.72 0.74
C PHE A 167 -18.29 -16.09 0.16
N LYS A 168 -18.78 -15.33 -0.83
CA LYS A 168 -19.99 -15.67 -1.57
C LYS A 168 -19.90 -17.05 -2.21
N ALA A 169 -18.83 -17.33 -2.94
CA ALA A 169 -18.59 -18.63 -3.57
C ALA A 169 -18.66 -19.77 -2.55
N VAL A 170 -17.97 -19.62 -1.41
CA VAL A 170 -17.95 -20.65 -0.36
C VAL A 170 -19.32 -20.83 0.30
N THR A 171 -20.02 -19.74 0.63
CA THR A 171 -21.35 -19.82 1.24
C THR A 171 -22.40 -20.41 0.29
N GLU A 172 -22.20 -20.28 -1.02
CA GLU A 172 -23.01 -20.91 -2.06
C GLU A 172 -22.48 -22.31 -2.48
N GLY A 173 -21.63 -22.91 -1.66
CA GLY A 173 -21.20 -24.30 -1.79
C GLY A 173 -20.09 -24.57 -2.81
N ALA A 174 -19.49 -23.54 -3.43
CA ALA A 174 -18.34 -23.74 -4.31
C ALA A 174 -17.05 -24.06 -3.51
N ARG A 175 -16.23 -24.97 -4.02
CA ARG A 175 -14.97 -25.42 -3.40
C ARG A 175 -13.82 -25.56 -4.40
N ASP A 176 -14.12 -25.51 -5.68
CA ASP A 176 -13.28 -25.80 -6.83
C ASP A 176 -12.95 -24.52 -7.60
N ILE A 177 -12.50 -23.48 -6.89
CA ILE A 177 -12.15 -22.20 -7.51
C ILE A 177 -10.86 -22.33 -8.34
N VAL A 178 -10.93 -21.99 -9.62
CA VAL A 178 -9.82 -22.17 -10.59
C VAL A 178 -9.25 -20.87 -11.11
N HIS A 179 -10.05 -19.80 -11.19
CA HIS A 179 -9.58 -18.50 -11.67
C HIS A 179 -10.20 -17.35 -10.87
N VAL A 180 -9.42 -16.31 -10.67
CA VAL A 180 -9.83 -15.07 -10.01
C VAL A 180 -9.35 -13.90 -10.86
N ALA A 181 -10.22 -12.96 -11.21
CA ALA A 181 -9.85 -11.70 -11.83
C ALA A 181 -10.16 -10.53 -10.89
N VAL A 182 -9.24 -9.57 -10.77
CA VAL A 182 -9.38 -8.36 -9.97
C VAL A 182 -9.12 -7.15 -10.85
N ALA A 183 -10.04 -6.18 -10.81
CA ALA A 183 -10.04 -5.02 -11.70
C ALA A 183 -10.34 -3.72 -10.94
N ALA A 184 -9.61 -2.64 -11.25
CA ALA A 184 -9.81 -1.31 -10.69
C ALA A 184 -9.13 -0.27 -11.58
N ARG A 185 -9.60 0.97 -11.66
CA ARG A 185 -8.94 2.01 -12.48
C ARG A 185 -7.87 2.76 -11.68
N GLY A 186 -6.87 3.30 -12.38
CA GLY A 186 -5.89 4.24 -11.84
C GLY A 186 -4.63 3.60 -11.26
N ALA A 187 -4.76 2.46 -10.57
CA ALA A 187 -3.65 1.66 -10.08
C ALA A 187 -3.96 0.16 -10.14
N MET A 188 -2.93 -0.67 -10.27
CA MET A 188 -3.07 -2.13 -10.34
C MET A 188 -3.60 -2.68 -9.00
N PRO A 189 -4.77 -3.34 -8.97
CA PRO A 189 -5.39 -3.80 -7.72
C PRO A 189 -4.81 -5.13 -7.28
N PHE A 190 -3.52 -5.18 -6.95
CA PHE A 190 -2.92 -6.38 -6.40
C PHE A 190 -3.63 -6.79 -5.10
N PRO A 191 -3.94 -8.10 -4.91
CA PRO A 191 -4.58 -8.54 -3.69
C PRO A 191 -3.78 -8.16 -2.44
N CYS A 192 -4.47 -7.63 -1.43
CA CYS A 192 -3.83 -7.27 -0.16
C CYS A 192 -3.44 -8.54 0.64
N GLY A 193 -2.63 -8.39 1.70
CA GLY A 193 -2.16 -9.52 2.51
C GLY A 193 -3.31 -10.42 3.03
N ALA A 194 -4.41 -9.82 3.47
CA ALA A 194 -5.59 -10.57 3.93
C ALA A 194 -6.25 -11.37 2.79
N CYS A 195 -6.45 -10.76 1.62
CA CYS A 195 -7.00 -11.46 0.45
C CYS A 195 -6.10 -12.60 -0.02
N ARG A 196 -4.78 -12.41 0.02
CA ARG A 196 -3.82 -13.46 -0.34
C ARG A 196 -3.91 -14.67 0.58
N GLN A 197 -4.07 -14.45 1.89
CA GLN A 197 -4.24 -15.56 2.84
C GLN A 197 -5.57 -16.28 2.63
N VAL A 198 -6.66 -15.54 2.37
CA VAL A 198 -7.97 -16.13 2.06
C VAL A 198 -7.94 -16.93 0.74
N LEU A 199 -7.29 -16.40 -0.30
CA LEU A 199 -7.04 -17.13 -1.56
C LEU A 199 -6.23 -18.39 -1.31
N ALA A 200 -5.22 -18.32 -0.44
CA ALA A 200 -4.38 -19.46 -0.13
C ALA A 200 -5.16 -20.60 0.56
N GLU A 201 -6.14 -20.26 1.39
CA GLU A 201 -7.02 -21.23 2.03
C GLU A 201 -8.07 -21.79 1.05
N LEU A 202 -8.80 -20.90 0.37
CA LEU A 202 -10.03 -21.25 -0.35
C LEU A 202 -9.81 -21.58 -1.83
N ALA A 203 -8.70 -21.13 -2.41
CA ALA A 203 -8.41 -21.23 -3.84
C ALA A 203 -6.90 -21.43 -4.12
N PRO A 204 -6.20 -22.37 -3.43
CA PRO A 204 -4.74 -22.47 -3.44
C PRO A 204 -4.12 -22.67 -4.83
N ARG A 205 -4.88 -23.24 -5.77
CA ARG A 205 -4.44 -23.55 -7.13
C ARG A 205 -4.95 -22.55 -8.18
N ALA A 206 -5.68 -21.51 -7.77
CA ALA A 206 -6.26 -20.59 -8.71
C ALA A 206 -5.20 -19.74 -9.43
N ARG A 207 -5.48 -19.42 -10.70
CA ARG A 207 -4.77 -18.37 -11.42
C ARG A 207 -5.42 -17.02 -11.11
N VAL A 208 -4.60 -16.04 -10.79
CA VAL A 208 -5.04 -14.68 -10.45
C VAL A 208 -4.65 -13.74 -11.57
N ILE A 209 -5.65 -13.07 -12.12
CA ILE A 209 -5.56 -12.08 -13.20
C ILE A 209 -5.83 -10.71 -12.58
N ILE A 210 -4.95 -9.75 -12.83
CA ILE A 210 -5.02 -8.43 -12.19
C ILE A 210 -4.91 -7.39 -13.30
N THR A 211 -5.82 -6.42 -13.34
CA THR A 211 -5.80 -5.40 -14.39
C THR A 211 -6.22 -4.03 -13.87
N ASP A 212 -5.56 -3.00 -14.42
CA ASP A 212 -5.94 -1.60 -14.25
C ASP A 212 -6.62 -0.99 -15.49
N GLY A 213 -6.86 -1.82 -16.52
CA GLY A 213 -7.36 -1.41 -17.83
C GLY A 213 -6.26 -0.94 -18.81
N ARG A 214 -5.01 -0.80 -18.36
CA ARG A 214 -3.85 -0.49 -19.22
C ARG A 214 -3.04 -1.74 -19.55
N GLY A 215 -3.06 -2.74 -18.68
CA GLY A 215 -2.44 -4.03 -18.90
C GLY A 215 -2.96 -5.11 -17.96
N VAL A 216 -2.45 -6.32 -18.14
CA VAL A 216 -2.82 -7.51 -17.36
C VAL A 216 -1.57 -8.12 -16.74
N GLU A 217 -1.69 -8.43 -15.46
CA GLU A 217 -0.74 -9.17 -14.64
C GLU A 217 -1.32 -10.55 -14.29
N ARG A 218 -0.49 -11.59 -14.38
CA ARG A 218 -0.89 -12.97 -14.08
C ARG A 218 -0.02 -13.54 -12.98
N ARG A 219 -0.63 -14.10 -11.95
CA ARG A 219 0.05 -14.73 -10.82
C ARG A 219 -0.64 -16.03 -10.44
N THR A 220 0.12 -16.91 -9.79
CA THR A 220 -0.45 -17.99 -8.99
C THR A 220 -0.63 -17.51 -7.55
N VAL A 221 -1.53 -18.14 -6.80
CA VAL A 221 -1.68 -17.83 -5.37
C VAL A 221 -0.37 -18.06 -4.60
N ALA A 222 0.38 -19.10 -4.93
CA ALA A 222 1.69 -19.38 -4.34
C ALA A 222 2.73 -18.27 -4.61
N ALA A 223 2.70 -17.64 -5.80
CA ALA A 223 3.58 -16.51 -6.10
C ALA A 223 3.16 -15.22 -5.39
N LEU A 224 1.87 -15.05 -5.10
CA LEU A 224 1.37 -13.91 -4.34
C LEU A 224 1.71 -14.00 -2.85
N LEU A 225 1.74 -15.23 -2.30
CA LEU A 225 2.02 -15.48 -0.89
C LEU A 225 2.97 -16.67 -0.70
N PRO A 226 4.28 -16.48 -0.97
CA PRO A 226 5.28 -17.50 -0.71
C PRO A 226 5.40 -17.78 0.79
N ALA A 227 5.72 -19.03 1.15
CA ALA A 227 5.86 -19.47 2.54
C ALA A 227 4.66 -19.08 3.44
N ARG A 228 3.44 -19.20 2.88
CA ARG A 228 2.19 -18.86 3.55
C ARG A 228 2.06 -19.53 4.92
N PHE A 229 1.36 -18.85 5.82
CA PHE A 229 0.93 -19.48 7.07
C PHE A 229 -0.05 -20.61 6.78
N VAL A 230 0.14 -21.74 7.45
CA VAL A 230 -0.72 -22.93 7.39
C VAL A 230 -1.05 -23.36 8.81
N VAL A 231 -2.31 -23.71 9.05
CA VAL A 231 -2.71 -24.38 10.30
C VAL A 231 -2.67 -25.88 10.04
N HIS A 232 -1.86 -26.60 10.81
CA HIS A 232 -1.91 -28.05 10.83
C HIS A 232 -3.00 -28.49 11.79
N THR A 233 -4.17 -28.83 11.26
CA THR A 233 -5.19 -29.51 12.04
C THR A 233 -4.82 -30.99 12.11
N PRO A 234 -4.59 -31.57 13.30
CA PRO A 234 -4.44 -33.01 13.42
C PRO A 234 -5.71 -33.67 12.88
N SER A 235 -5.52 -34.65 11.99
CA SER A 235 -6.58 -35.52 11.46
C SER A 235 -7.29 -36.30 12.54
#